data_AF-A0A931WDX1-F1
#
_entry.id   AF-A0A931WDX1-F1
#
_cell.length_a   1.000
_cell.length_b   1.000
_cell.length_c   1.000
_cell.angle_alpha   90.00
_cell.angle_beta   90.00
_cell.angle_gamma   90.00
#
_symmetry.space_group_name_H-M   'P 1'
#
loop_
_entity.id
_entity.type
_entity.pdbx_description
1 polymer ?
#
loop_
_entity_poly.entity_id
_entity_poly.type
_entity_poly.pdbx_seq_one_letter_code
_entity_poly.pdbx_strand_id
1 'polypeptide(L)'
;MAIKINWTNRNAPLWTVKENEISGTRLGVSLAVESLNLATEDYQTDTVDPFEAVLCIKGIAAMIAEFEKDSFSLALRAYAMALQAQAAILPVLNANPNLVSKVYFDKAFNLPSYSPMLADLVSYCSKFEPEPMLKAVLDSFSGWAVLAVQKFEDCRCNGDPITLELKIRAHHSHEIKDGKFIIEQLLGIESENKEHLQKHYGGFSQKSNADENIVVVAVSRASIKLDGEYGHDWHELKIEEEKHSDQIDINAWRHVLENLSIQGLPLDNAEKEVSE
;
A
#
# COMPACT_ATOMS: atom_id res chain seq x y z
N MET A 1 13.47 16.50 5.20
CA MET A 1 14.78 15.88 5.46
C MET A 1 14.85 14.64 4.58
N ALA A 2 15.76 14.58 3.59
CA ALA A 2 15.84 13.44 2.67
C ALA A 2 16.56 12.28 3.37
N ILE A 3 15.90 11.14 3.54
CA ILE A 3 16.53 9.93 4.07
C ILE A 3 17.47 9.42 2.97
N LYS A 4 18.79 9.57 3.16
CA LYS A 4 19.80 8.90 2.34
C LYS A 4 19.89 7.45 2.80
N ILE A 5 19.21 6.55 2.09
CA ILE A 5 19.42 5.10 2.26
C ILE A 5 20.70 4.74 1.50
N ASN A 6 21.71 4.27 2.23
CA ASN A 6 23.06 4.06 1.70
C ASN A 6 23.19 2.61 1.20
N TRP A 7 23.01 2.43 -0.10
CA TRP A 7 23.13 1.13 -0.77
C TRP A 7 24.59 0.86 -1.13
N THR A 8 25.27 -0.03 -0.40
CA THR A 8 26.63 -0.41 -0.77
C THR A 8 26.62 -1.39 -1.94
N ASN A 9 27.29 -0.94 -2.99
CA ASN A 9 27.67 -1.62 -4.22
C ASN A 9 28.18 -3.06 -3.96
N ARG A 10 27.51 -4.08 -4.50
CA ARG A 10 28.07 -5.44 -4.64
C ARG A 10 27.67 -6.06 -5.98
N ASN A 11 28.66 -6.06 -6.88
CA ASN A 11 28.91 -6.99 -7.98
C ASN A 11 27.70 -7.50 -8.78
N ALA A 12 27.46 -6.87 -9.94
CA ALA A 12 26.72 -7.48 -11.03
C ALA A 12 27.47 -8.73 -11.55
N PRO A 13 26.82 -9.90 -11.69
CA PRO A 13 27.34 -10.94 -12.54
C PRO A 13 26.93 -10.67 -13.99
N LEU A 14 27.92 -10.58 -14.87
CA LEU A 14 27.78 -10.66 -16.32
C LEU A 14 27.13 -12.00 -16.70
N TRP A 15 25.95 -11.98 -17.29
CA TRP A 15 25.42 -13.12 -18.04
C TRP A 15 25.00 -12.69 -19.44
N THR A 16 25.66 -13.31 -20.42
CA THR A 16 25.35 -13.28 -21.84
C THR A 16 24.09 -14.13 -22.07
N VAL A 17 23.00 -13.51 -22.53
CA VAL A 17 21.82 -14.23 -23.00
C VAL A 17 21.96 -14.44 -24.50
N LYS A 18 22.01 -15.72 -24.90
CA LYS A 18 21.86 -16.14 -26.30
C LYS A 18 20.44 -15.83 -26.76
N GLU A 19 20.34 -15.21 -27.93
CA GLU A 19 19.11 -15.04 -28.69
C GLU A 19 18.41 -16.39 -28.87
N ASN A 20 17.09 -16.42 -28.65
CA ASN A 20 16.21 -17.34 -29.36
C ASN A 20 14.85 -16.67 -29.60
N GLU A 21 14.65 -16.44 -30.89
CA GLU A 21 13.48 -16.26 -31.74
C GLU A 21 12.06 -16.13 -31.15
N ILE A 22 11.37 -15.18 -31.78
CA ILE A 22 9.98 -14.78 -31.65
C ILE A 22 9.07 -15.76 -32.41
N SER A 23 7.99 -16.20 -31.75
CA SER A 23 6.68 -16.45 -32.37
C SER A 23 5.64 -16.27 -31.26
N GLY A 24 4.63 -15.42 -31.31
CA GLY A 24 3.88 -14.90 -32.43
C GLY A 24 2.45 -15.41 -32.35
N THR A 25 1.61 -14.84 -31.47
CA THR A 25 0.14 -14.86 -31.67
C THR A 25 -0.55 -13.72 -30.93
N ARG A 26 -1.13 -12.82 -31.73
CA ARG A 26 -2.15 -11.84 -31.37
C ARG A 26 -3.48 -12.57 -31.12
N LEU A 27 -4.06 -12.38 -29.95
CA LEU A 27 -5.51 -12.37 -29.68
C LEU A 27 -5.67 -11.36 -28.53
N GLY A 28 -6.40 -10.26 -28.61
CA GLY A 28 -7.63 -10.04 -29.34
C GLY A 28 -8.73 -9.79 -28.29
N VAL A 29 -8.85 -8.54 -27.87
CA VAL A 29 -10.05 -7.86 -27.36
C VAL A 29 -11.31 -8.74 -27.25
N SER A 30 -11.67 -9.20 -26.05
CA SER A 30 -13.04 -9.57 -25.66
C SER A 30 -13.10 -10.16 -24.23
N LEU A 31 -12.96 -9.33 -23.19
CA LEU A 31 -13.33 -9.74 -21.81
C LEU A 31 -14.01 -8.61 -20.99
N ALA A 32 -14.38 -7.50 -21.65
CA ALA A 32 -14.87 -6.30 -20.95
C ALA A 32 -16.39 -6.24 -20.73
N VAL A 33 -17.17 -7.30 -20.98
CA VAL A 33 -18.66 -7.21 -20.89
C VAL A 33 -19.35 -8.42 -20.25
N GLU A 34 -18.66 -9.50 -19.86
CA GLU A 34 -19.32 -10.69 -19.27
C GLU A 34 -19.03 -10.96 -17.78
N SER A 35 -18.22 -10.13 -17.12
CA SER A 35 -17.96 -10.24 -15.67
C SER A 35 -18.92 -9.41 -14.78
N LEU A 36 -20.01 -8.87 -15.35
CA LEU A 36 -20.93 -7.98 -14.62
C LEU A 36 -22.09 -8.69 -13.88
N ASN A 37 -22.14 -10.03 -13.84
CA ASN A 37 -23.30 -10.76 -13.33
C ASN A 37 -23.01 -11.92 -12.36
N LEU A 38 -21.82 -12.00 -11.76
CA LEU A 38 -21.54 -12.97 -10.67
C LEU A 38 -20.76 -12.27 -9.56
N ALA A 39 -21.41 -12.15 -8.38
CA ALA A 39 -20.98 -11.52 -7.13
C ALA A 39 -21.39 -10.06 -6.89
N THR A 40 -22.65 -9.70 -7.18
CA THR A 40 -23.39 -8.80 -6.26
C THR A 40 -24.01 -9.64 -5.15
N GLU A 41 -23.18 -10.16 -4.24
CA GLU A 41 -23.68 -10.33 -2.87
C GLU A 41 -23.89 -8.92 -2.34
N ASP A 42 -25.05 -8.65 -1.75
CA ASP A 42 -25.40 -7.33 -1.23
C ASP A 42 -24.32 -6.86 -0.23
N TYR A 43 -23.38 -6.05 -0.68
CA TYR A 43 -22.43 -5.33 0.18
C TYR A 43 -23.21 -4.33 1.01
N GLN A 44 -23.75 -4.80 2.13
CA GLN A 44 -24.44 -3.96 3.09
C GLN A 44 -23.40 -3.10 3.81
N THR A 45 -23.49 -1.79 3.59
CA THR A 45 -22.79 -0.80 4.42
C THR A 45 -23.67 -0.45 5.61
N ASP A 46 -23.15 -0.61 6.82
CA ASP A 46 -23.80 -0.12 8.04
C ASP A 46 -23.09 1.15 8.53
N THR A 47 -23.77 1.92 9.38
CA THR A 47 -23.22 3.14 9.96
C THR A 47 -23.01 2.97 11.46
N VAL A 48 -21.80 3.24 11.93
CA VAL A 48 -21.38 3.14 13.33
C VAL A 48 -21.22 4.54 13.92
N ASP A 49 -21.51 4.70 15.21
CA ASP A 49 -21.22 5.93 15.94
C ASP A 49 -19.70 6.21 15.92
N PRO A 50 -19.24 7.46 15.73
CA PRO A 50 -17.81 7.73 15.58
C PRO A 50 -16.96 7.33 16.80
N PHE A 51 -17.50 7.33 18.02
CA PHE A 51 -16.74 6.89 19.19
C PHE A 51 -16.58 5.36 19.22
N GLU A 52 -17.65 4.64 18.88
CA GLU A 52 -17.61 3.17 18.73
C GLU A 52 -16.72 2.78 17.55
N ALA A 53 -16.82 3.50 16.42
CA ALA A 53 -15.98 3.28 15.24
C ALA A 53 -14.48 3.42 15.56
N VAL A 54 -14.09 4.40 16.38
CA VAL A 54 -12.69 4.53 16.83
C VAL A 54 -12.21 3.28 17.57
N LEU A 55 -13.04 2.68 18.43
CA LEU A 55 -12.70 1.45 19.14
C LEU A 55 -12.57 0.27 18.18
N CYS A 56 -13.52 0.12 17.25
CA CYS A 56 -13.48 -0.93 16.23
C CYS A 56 -12.22 -0.82 15.36
N ILE A 57 -11.93 0.38 14.85
CA ILE A 57 -10.77 0.65 13.99
C ILE A 57 -9.46 0.35 14.72
N LYS A 58 -9.33 0.81 15.98
CA LYS A 58 -8.15 0.50 16.81
C LYS A 58 -8.00 -0.99 17.05
N GLY A 59 -9.10 -1.72 17.28
CA GLY A 59 -9.10 -3.17 17.42
C GLY A 59 -8.58 -3.87 16.17
N ILE A 60 -9.07 -3.48 14.99
CA ILE A 60 -8.62 -4.04 13.71
C ILE A 60 -7.13 -3.77 13.48
N ALA A 61 -6.67 -2.54 13.73
CA ALA A 61 -5.26 -2.18 13.59
C ALA A 61 -4.36 -2.99 14.54
N ALA A 62 -4.81 -3.23 15.78
CA ALA A 62 -4.10 -4.07 16.74
C ALA A 62 -4.04 -5.54 16.28
N MET A 63 -5.16 -6.09 15.80
CA MET A 63 -5.20 -7.44 15.24
C MET A 63 -4.22 -7.61 14.08
N ILE A 64 -4.15 -6.64 13.16
CA ILE A 64 -3.16 -6.66 12.07
C ILE A 64 -1.73 -6.70 12.63
N ALA A 65 -1.42 -5.88 13.63
CA ALA A 65 -0.10 -5.86 14.27
C ALA A 65 0.24 -7.20 14.97
N GLU A 66 -0.76 -7.91 15.50
CA GLU A 66 -0.57 -9.25 16.04
C GLU A 66 -0.24 -10.28 14.96
N PHE A 67 -0.97 -10.27 13.83
CA PHE A 67 -0.68 -11.14 12.69
C PHE A 67 0.71 -10.92 12.10
N GLU A 68 1.21 -9.69 12.13
CA GLU A 68 2.54 -9.35 11.64
C GLU A 68 3.69 -9.96 12.45
N LYS A 69 3.44 -10.38 13.71
CA LYS A 69 4.48 -11.00 14.55
C LYS A 69 5.01 -12.30 13.95
N ASP A 70 4.15 -13.04 13.25
CA ASP A 70 4.48 -14.34 12.66
C ASP A 70 4.79 -14.24 11.15
N SER A 71 4.28 -13.20 10.48
CA SER A 71 4.49 -12.99 9.04
C SER A 71 4.33 -11.52 8.66
N PHE A 72 5.44 -10.86 8.35
CA PHE A 72 5.45 -9.42 8.00
C PHE A 72 4.93 -9.17 6.58
N SER A 73 3.95 -8.27 6.43
CA SER A 73 3.43 -7.78 5.14
C SER A 73 3.49 -6.25 5.08
N LEU A 74 4.13 -5.71 4.04
CA LEU A 74 4.19 -4.26 3.83
C LEU A 74 2.79 -3.65 3.63
N ALA A 75 1.95 -4.36 2.86
CA ALA A 75 0.60 -3.92 2.56
C ALA A 75 -0.28 -3.84 3.82
N LEU A 76 -0.20 -4.83 4.71
CA LEU A 76 -0.93 -4.81 5.98
C LEU A 76 -0.43 -3.74 6.93
N ARG A 77 0.90 -3.57 7.05
CA ARG A 77 1.48 -2.52 7.90
C ARG A 77 0.97 -1.14 7.50
N ALA A 78 1.00 -0.85 6.20
CA ALA A 78 0.52 0.41 5.67
C ALA A 78 -0.99 0.59 5.90
N TYR A 79 -1.78 -0.50 5.77
CA TYR A 79 -3.21 -0.46 6.05
C TYR A 79 -3.51 -0.21 7.54
N ALA A 80 -2.77 -0.84 8.45
CA ALA A 80 -2.87 -0.56 9.88
C ALA A 80 -2.56 0.91 10.22
N MET A 81 -1.56 1.52 9.56
CA MET A 81 -1.30 2.96 9.69
C MET A 81 -2.46 3.82 9.19
N ALA A 82 -3.06 3.46 8.06
CA ALA A 82 -4.23 4.16 7.54
C ALA A 82 -5.41 4.09 8.52
N LEU A 83 -5.69 2.91 9.07
CA LEU A 83 -6.72 2.72 10.10
C LEU A 83 -6.42 3.57 11.34
N GLN A 84 -5.19 3.58 11.84
CA GLN A 84 -4.82 4.41 13.00
C GLN A 84 -4.95 5.91 12.71
N ALA A 85 -4.57 6.37 11.52
CA ALA A 85 -4.76 7.76 11.09
C ALA A 85 -6.26 8.13 11.03
N GLN A 86 -7.11 7.22 10.53
CA GLN A 86 -8.56 7.39 10.55
C GLN A 86 -9.08 7.50 11.98
N ALA A 87 -8.70 6.57 12.87
CA ALA A 87 -9.10 6.62 14.27
C ALA A 87 -8.67 7.92 14.98
N ALA A 88 -7.51 8.47 14.63
CA ALA A 88 -6.99 9.71 15.21
C ALA A 88 -7.75 10.97 14.75
N ILE A 89 -8.25 10.99 13.51
CA ILE A 89 -8.95 12.16 12.96
C ILE A 89 -10.45 12.20 13.30
N LEU A 90 -11.08 11.04 13.51
CA LEU A 90 -12.52 10.95 13.78
C LEU A 90 -13.00 11.80 14.97
N PRO A 91 -12.33 11.81 16.15
CA PRO A 91 -12.72 12.68 17.26
C PRO A 91 -12.65 14.17 16.93
N VAL A 92 -11.70 14.58 16.08
CA VAL A 92 -11.54 15.97 15.65
C VAL A 92 -12.65 16.37 14.69
N LEU A 93 -12.99 15.51 13.74
CA LEU A 93 -14.10 15.74 12.79
C LEU A 93 -15.46 15.80 13.49
N ASN A 94 -15.60 15.06 14.60
CA ASN A 94 -16.83 14.96 15.38
C ASN A 94 -16.78 15.77 16.69
N ALA A 95 -15.89 16.76 16.80
CA ALA A 95 -15.74 17.57 18.01
C ALA A 95 -16.96 18.45 18.31
N ASN A 96 -17.77 18.78 17.29
CA ASN A 96 -19.01 19.52 17.48
C ASN A 96 -20.17 18.54 17.75
N PRO A 97 -20.77 18.52 18.96
CA PRO A 97 -21.82 17.58 19.31
C PRO A 97 -23.11 17.76 18.48
N ASN A 98 -23.27 18.90 17.81
CA ASN A 98 -24.42 19.16 16.93
C ASN A 98 -24.21 18.67 15.49
N LEU A 99 -22.98 18.26 15.13
CA LEU A 99 -22.60 17.85 13.78
C LEU A 99 -21.79 16.54 13.82
N VAL A 100 -22.41 15.50 14.37
CA VAL A 100 -21.82 14.16 14.44
C VAL A 100 -22.07 13.42 13.12
N SER A 101 -20.99 13.07 12.42
CA SER A 101 -21.01 12.23 11.24
C SER A 101 -20.80 10.77 11.64
N LYS A 102 -21.71 9.91 11.20
CA LYS A 102 -21.52 8.45 11.34
C LYS A 102 -20.41 7.96 10.42
N VAL A 103 -19.78 6.85 10.81
CA VAL A 103 -18.73 6.18 10.06
C VAL A 103 -19.30 4.96 9.34
N TYR A 104 -19.00 4.80 8.06
CA TYR A 104 -19.51 3.68 7.26
C TYR A 104 -18.59 2.46 7.40
N PHE A 105 -19.19 1.30 7.60
CA PHE A 105 -18.51 0.01 7.67
C PHE A 105 -19.11 -0.97 6.68
N ASP A 106 -18.24 -1.73 6.01
CA ASP A 106 -18.63 -2.85 5.17
C ASP A 106 -18.96 -4.04 6.08
N LYS A 107 -20.25 -4.30 6.28
CA LYS A 107 -20.77 -5.23 7.29
C LYS A 107 -20.26 -6.65 7.15
N ALA A 108 -20.08 -7.10 5.92
CA ALA A 108 -19.57 -8.43 5.63
C ALA A 108 -18.12 -8.62 6.11
N PHE A 109 -17.38 -7.51 6.28
CA PHE A 109 -15.96 -7.54 6.63
C PHE A 109 -15.64 -6.85 7.95
N ASN A 110 -16.62 -6.16 8.53
CA ASN A 110 -16.46 -5.31 9.71
C ASN A 110 -15.25 -4.35 9.56
N LEU A 111 -15.05 -3.84 8.35
CA LEU A 111 -13.99 -2.89 8.00
C LEU A 111 -14.60 -1.52 7.66
N PRO A 112 -13.91 -0.40 7.93
CA PRO A 112 -14.34 0.90 7.44
C PRO A 112 -14.46 0.89 5.92
N SER A 113 -15.56 1.42 5.39
CA SER A 113 -15.74 1.53 3.95
C SER A 113 -14.66 2.44 3.35
N TYR A 114 -14.10 2.02 2.22
CA TYR A 114 -12.87 2.62 1.71
C TYR A 114 -12.98 4.08 1.30
N SER A 115 -14.01 4.44 0.54
CA SER A 115 -14.12 5.81 0.03
C SER A 115 -14.23 6.85 1.16
N PRO A 116 -15.04 6.63 2.22
CA PRO A 116 -14.99 7.46 3.43
C PRO A 116 -13.63 7.45 4.13
N MET A 117 -12.99 6.28 4.26
CA MET A 117 -11.65 6.18 4.86
C MET A 117 -10.65 7.09 4.14
N LEU A 118 -10.64 7.13 2.80
CA LEU A 118 -9.75 8.02 2.04
C LEU A 118 -9.96 9.49 2.39
N ALA A 119 -11.21 9.94 2.57
CA ALA A 119 -11.52 11.32 2.94
C ALA A 119 -11.03 11.65 4.37
N ASP A 120 -11.10 10.68 5.27
CA ASP A 120 -10.56 10.80 6.62
C ASP A 120 -9.03 10.89 6.59
N LEU A 121 -8.34 10.10 5.77
CA LEU A 121 -6.88 10.19 5.60
C LEU A 121 -6.43 11.55 5.07
N VAL A 122 -7.13 12.08 4.06
CA VAL A 122 -6.87 13.44 3.53
C VAL A 122 -7.06 14.48 4.64
N SER A 123 -8.11 14.34 5.43
CA SER A 123 -8.40 15.22 6.57
C SER A 123 -7.31 15.10 7.65
N TYR A 124 -6.84 13.90 7.95
CA TYR A 124 -5.74 13.65 8.88
C TYR A 124 -4.47 14.37 8.41
N CYS A 125 -4.06 14.16 7.15
CA CYS A 125 -2.89 14.79 6.57
C CYS A 125 -2.98 16.32 6.60
N SER A 126 -4.17 16.89 6.36
CA SER A 126 -4.38 18.33 6.39
C SER A 126 -4.41 18.93 7.80
N LYS A 127 -4.86 18.19 8.81
CA LYS A 127 -5.04 18.70 10.18
C LYS A 127 -3.82 18.51 11.05
N PHE A 128 -3.14 17.38 10.93
CA PHE A 128 -2.03 17.02 11.79
C PHE A 128 -0.66 17.23 11.13
N GLU A 129 -0.62 17.50 9.81
CA GLU A 129 0.60 17.74 9.05
C GLU A 129 1.71 16.71 9.37
N PRO A 130 1.44 15.40 9.17
CA PRO A 130 2.39 14.35 9.52
C PRO A 130 3.69 14.51 8.73
N GLU A 131 4.74 13.83 9.20
CA GLU A 131 6.01 13.83 8.51
C GLU A 131 5.88 13.36 7.05
N PRO A 132 6.72 13.85 6.12
CA PRO A 132 6.52 13.63 4.69
C PRO A 132 6.40 12.16 4.27
N MET A 133 7.13 11.26 4.95
CA MET A 133 7.09 9.84 4.64
C MET A 133 5.75 9.21 5.03
N LEU A 134 5.26 9.47 6.25
CA LEU A 134 3.94 9.03 6.67
C LEU A 134 2.86 9.63 5.77
N LYS A 135 2.95 10.93 5.45
CA LYS A 135 2.02 11.56 4.51
C LYS A 135 1.99 10.82 3.17
N ALA A 136 3.15 10.48 2.61
CA ALA A 136 3.23 9.76 1.33
C ALA A 136 2.62 8.35 1.41
N VAL A 137 2.78 7.63 2.53
CA VAL A 137 2.14 6.32 2.77
C VAL A 137 0.63 6.45 2.93
N LEU A 138 0.12 7.51 3.55
CA LEU A 138 -1.32 7.73 3.65
C LEU A 138 -1.93 8.17 2.31
N ASP A 139 -1.23 9.04 1.58
CA ASP A 139 -1.64 9.50 0.26
C ASP A 139 -1.65 8.34 -0.76
N SER A 140 -0.83 7.29 -0.58
CA SER A 140 -0.74 6.18 -1.54
C SER A 140 -2.00 5.32 -1.65
N PHE A 141 -2.93 5.42 -0.69
CA PHE A 141 -4.26 4.80 -0.78
C PHE A 141 -5.19 5.52 -1.76
N SER A 142 -4.91 6.79 -2.08
CA SER A 142 -5.70 7.57 -3.03
C SER A 142 -5.14 7.57 -4.46
N GLY A 143 -3.93 7.05 -4.65
CA GLY A 143 -3.22 7.08 -5.92
C GLY A 143 -1.71 6.90 -5.76
N TRP A 144 -0.94 7.07 -6.83
CA TRP A 144 0.52 6.92 -6.75
C TRP A 144 1.17 8.07 -5.99
N ALA A 145 1.72 7.79 -4.80
CA ALA A 145 2.43 8.78 -3.99
C ALA A 145 3.95 8.63 -4.13
N VAL A 146 4.67 9.75 -4.10
CA VAL A 146 6.15 9.75 -4.12
C VAL A 146 6.67 9.58 -2.70
N LEU A 147 7.35 8.47 -2.46
CA LEU A 147 7.90 8.11 -1.16
C LEU A 147 9.32 8.66 -1.00
N ALA A 148 10.11 8.55 -2.05
CA ALA A 148 11.50 8.98 -2.06
C ALA A 148 11.95 9.35 -3.46
N VAL A 149 13.00 10.17 -3.51
CA VAL A 149 13.72 10.49 -4.75
C VAL A 149 15.16 10.06 -4.58
N GLN A 150 15.62 9.19 -5.46
CA GLN A 150 17.00 8.71 -5.49
C GLN A 150 17.71 9.29 -6.70
N LYS A 151 18.93 9.77 -6.49
CA LYS A 151 19.79 10.26 -7.57
C LYS A 151 20.97 9.32 -7.72
N PHE A 152 21.18 8.85 -8.94
CA PHE A 152 22.37 8.11 -9.33
C PHE A 152 23.26 9.08 -10.11
N GLU A 153 24.35 9.48 -9.47
CA GLU A 153 25.42 10.20 -10.14
C GLU A 153 26.28 9.13 -10.86
N ASP A 154 26.51 9.31 -12.16
CA ASP A 154 27.36 8.42 -12.98
C ASP A 154 26.76 7.04 -13.35
N CYS A 155 25.48 6.96 -13.77
CA CYS A 155 25.03 5.72 -14.46
C CYS A 155 25.63 5.68 -15.85
N ARG A 156 26.40 4.63 -16.15
CA ARG A 156 27.09 4.45 -17.44
C ARG A 156 26.42 3.45 -18.35
N CYS A 157 25.11 3.39 -18.23
CA CYS A 157 24.30 2.32 -18.77
C CYS A 157 24.18 2.47 -20.31
N ASN A 158 24.65 3.62 -20.86
CA ASN A 158 24.90 3.92 -22.28
C ASN A 158 26.34 4.41 -22.58
N GLY A 159 27.33 4.07 -21.74
CA GLY A 159 28.72 4.51 -21.91
C GLY A 159 28.99 5.88 -21.29
N ASP A 160 28.33 6.92 -21.79
CA ASP A 160 28.48 8.26 -21.22
C ASP A 160 27.81 8.36 -19.85
N PRO A 161 28.45 9.04 -18.88
CA PRO A 161 27.92 9.20 -17.53
C PRO A 161 26.70 10.10 -17.56
N ILE A 162 25.56 9.59 -17.08
CA ILE A 162 24.36 10.41 -16.89
C ILE A 162 23.96 10.48 -15.41
N THR A 163 23.37 11.61 -15.03
CA THR A 163 22.67 11.73 -13.75
C THR A 163 21.25 11.22 -13.95
N LEU A 164 20.88 10.18 -13.21
CA LEU A 164 19.54 9.61 -13.23
C LEU A 164 18.81 9.98 -11.94
N GLU A 165 17.63 10.58 -12.06
CA GLU A 165 16.71 10.78 -10.94
C GLU A 165 15.58 9.75 -11.03
N LEU A 166 15.43 8.97 -9.97
CA LEU A 166 14.38 7.95 -9.80
C LEU A 166 13.44 8.38 -8.68
N LYS A 167 12.16 8.43 -8.96
CA LYS A 167 11.10 8.58 -7.96
C LYS A 167 10.59 7.20 -7.59
N ILE A 168 10.72 6.84 -6.32
CA ILE A 168 10.13 5.64 -5.74
C ILE A 168 8.71 5.99 -5.36
N ARG A 169 7.74 5.27 -5.92
CA ARG A 169 6.32 5.49 -5.71
C ARG A 169 5.64 4.28 -5.08
N ALA A 170 4.61 4.53 -4.29
CA ALA A 170 3.73 3.51 -3.76
C ALA A 170 2.31 3.76 -4.23
N HIS A 171 1.58 2.67 -4.38
CA HIS A 171 0.15 2.67 -4.54
C HIS A 171 -0.43 1.53 -3.72
N HIS A 172 -1.43 1.83 -2.91
CA HIS A 172 -2.17 0.84 -2.15
C HIS A 172 -3.57 0.73 -2.74
N SER A 173 -3.95 -0.50 -3.06
CA SER A 173 -5.32 -0.84 -3.44
C SER A 173 -5.82 -1.92 -2.53
N HIS A 174 -7.10 -1.88 -2.22
CA HIS A 174 -7.78 -2.99 -1.58
C HIS A 174 -8.91 -3.43 -2.50
N GLU A 175 -9.26 -4.71 -2.41
CA GLU A 175 -10.45 -5.25 -3.02
C GLU A 175 -11.07 -6.28 -2.08
N ILE A 176 -12.36 -6.47 -2.24
CA ILE A 176 -13.05 -7.58 -1.60
C ILE A 176 -13.47 -8.54 -2.69
N LYS A 177 -13.02 -9.78 -2.58
CA LYS A 177 -13.24 -10.80 -3.60
C LYS A 177 -13.28 -12.18 -2.97
N ASP A 178 -14.24 -12.99 -3.40
CA ASP A 178 -14.39 -14.40 -2.99
C ASP A 178 -14.41 -14.58 -1.45
N GLY A 179 -15.08 -13.66 -0.74
CA GLY A 179 -15.17 -13.67 0.73
C GLY A 179 -13.87 -13.29 1.45
N LYS A 180 -12.90 -12.69 0.74
CA LYS A 180 -11.62 -12.25 1.29
C LYS A 180 -11.44 -10.75 1.12
N PHE A 181 -10.90 -10.11 2.15
CA PHE A 181 -10.32 -8.77 2.04
C PHE A 181 -8.89 -8.91 1.53
N ILE A 182 -8.58 -8.21 0.45
CA ILE A 182 -7.27 -8.21 -0.18
C ILE A 182 -6.73 -6.79 -0.11
N ILE A 183 -5.53 -6.62 0.43
CA ILE A 183 -4.76 -5.37 0.35
C ILE A 183 -3.49 -5.64 -0.45
N GLU A 184 -3.22 -4.77 -1.41
CA GLU A 184 -2.08 -4.83 -2.30
C GLU A 184 -1.32 -3.52 -2.24
N GLN A 185 -0.01 -3.62 -2.04
CA GLN A 185 0.96 -2.54 -2.18
C GLN A 185 1.78 -2.78 -3.43
N LEU A 186 1.73 -1.82 -4.34
CA LEU A 186 2.60 -1.73 -5.50
C LEU A 186 3.73 -0.75 -5.21
N LEU A 187 4.97 -1.19 -5.40
CA LEU A 187 6.13 -0.31 -5.45
C LEU A 187 6.54 -0.11 -6.90
N GLY A 188 6.62 1.15 -7.30
CA GLY A 188 6.92 1.58 -8.65
C GLY A 188 8.10 2.52 -8.71
N ILE A 189 8.77 2.54 -9.87
CA ILE A 189 9.83 3.50 -10.19
C ILE A 189 9.40 4.34 -11.37
N GLU A 190 9.54 5.66 -11.23
CA GLU A 190 9.34 6.65 -12.27
C GLU A 190 10.64 7.41 -12.51
N SER A 191 10.96 7.70 -13.78
CA SER A 191 12.06 8.56 -14.17
C SER A 191 11.72 9.36 -15.42
N GLU A 192 12.29 10.56 -15.53
CA GLU A 192 12.22 11.35 -16.76
C GLU A 192 12.98 10.69 -17.92
N ASN A 193 13.99 9.87 -17.62
CA ASN A 193 14.72 9.09 -18.62
C ASN A 193 14.14 7.68 -18.77
N LYS A 194 12.99 7.59 -19.45
CA LYS A 194 12.24 6.33 -19.65
C LYS A 194 13.06 5.23 -20.32
N GLU A 195 13.87 5.58 -21.33
CA GLU A 195 14.70 4.60 -22.06
C GLU A 195 15.70 3.94 -21.11
N HIS A 196 16.28 4.73 -20.23
CA HIS A 196 17.24 4.25 -19.25
C HIS A 196 16.57 3.44 -18.13
N LEU A 197 15.38 3.86 -17.67
CA LEU A 197 14.56 3.08 -16.75
C LEU A 197 14.25 1.69 -17.31
N GLN A 198 13.90 1.60 -18.59
CA GLN A 198 13.67 0.31 -19.28
C GLN A 198 14.91 -0.59 -19.32
N LYS A 199 16.13 -0.04 -19.37
CA LYS A 199 17.35 -0.85 -19.32
C LYS A 199 17.59 -1.46 -17.93
N HIS A 200 17.21 -0.76 -16.87
CA HIS A 200 17.35 -1.23 -15.49
C HIS A 200 16.21 -2.15 -15.04
N TYR A 201 14.98 -1.88 -15.50
CA TYR A 201 13.76 -2.48 -14.95
C TYR A 201 12.83 -3.10 -16.01
N GLY A 202 13.15 -3.01 -17.31
CA GLY A 202 12.27 -3.45 -18.40
C GLY A 202 12.08 -4.96 -18.52
N GLY A 203 13.04 -5.77 -18.04
CA GLY A 203 12.94 -7.24 -18.02
C GLY A 203 12.07 -7.80 -16.89
N PHE A 204 11.60 -6.96 -15.99
CA PHE A 204 11.06 -7.34 -14.69
C PHE A 204 9.81 -6.53 -14.34
N SER A 205 8.94 -6.23 -15.29
CA SER A 205 7.86 -5.27 -15.07
C SER A 205 6.50 -5.76 -15.52
N GLN A 206 5.55 -5.75 -14.58
CA GLN A 206 4.16 -5.53 -14.92
C GLN A 206 4.02 -4.03 -15.16
N LYS A 207 3.59 -3.62 -16.37
CA LYS A 207 3.25 -2.22 -16.60
C LYS A 207 2.08 -1.85 -15.68
N SER A 208 2.19 -0.74 -14.96
CA SER A 208 1.04 -0.19 -14.25
C SER A 208 -0.06 0.09 -15.27
N ASN A 209 -1.27 -0.44 -15.03
CA ASN A 209 -2.42 -0.17 -15.89
C ASN A 209 -2.92 1.29 -15.74
N ALA A 210 -2.50 1.98 -14.67
CA ALA A 210 -2.95 3.32 -14.32
C ALA A 210 -1.99 4.44 -14.76
N ASP A 211 -0.68 4.15 -14.88
CA ASP A 211 0.31 5.13 -15.33
C ASP A 211 1.46 4.44 -16.10
N GLU A 212 1.54 4.70 -17.40
CA GLU A 212 2.55 4.12 -18.29
C GLU A 212 4.00 4.56 -17.98
N ASN A 213 4.16 5.59 -17.14
CA ASN A 213 5.46 6.12 -16.73
C ASN A 213 6.05 5.38 -15.52
N ILE A 214 5.25 4.54 -14.87
CA ILE A 214 5.64 3.82 -13.65
C ILE A 214 5.91 2.36 -13.98
N VAL A 215 7.11 1.92 -13.65
CA VAL A 215 7.50 0.51 -13.72
C VAL A 215 7.31 -0.12 -12.34
N VAL A 216 6.40 -1.08 -12.22
CA VAL A 216 6.21 -1.85 -10.98
C VAL A 216 7.38 -2.80 -10.79
N VAL A 217 7.99 -2.76 -9.62
CA VAL A 217 9.26 -3.46 -9.29
C VAL A 217 9.14 -4.37 -8.08
N ALA A 218 8.09 -4.19 -7.26
CA ALA A 218 7.69 -5.12 -6.23
C ALA A 218 6.19 -5.01 -5.95
N VAL A 219 5.58 -6.13 -5.58
CA VAL A 219 4.19 -6.26 -5.17
C VAL A 219 4.16 -6.99 -3.83
N SER A 220 3.49 -6.41 -2.85
CA SER A 220 3.16 -7.05 -1.58
C SER A 220 1.66 -7.18 -1.52
N ARG A 221 1.13 -8.40 -1.43
CA ARG A 221 -0.30 -8.66 -1.32
C ARG A 221 -0.56 -9.45 -0.04
N ALA A 222 -1.55 -9.00 0.72
CA ALA A 222 -2.11 -9.78 1.81
C ALA A 222 -3.59 -10.03 1.54
N SER A 223 -4.00 -11.27 1.76
CA SER A 223 -5.40 -11.70 1.68
C SER A 223 -5.80 -12.26 3.02
N ILE A 224 -6.91 -11.74 3.54
CA ILE A 224 -7.50 -12.13 4.81
C ILE A 224 -8.86 -12.73 4.53
N LYS A 225 -9.06 -13.97 4.95
CA LYS A 225 -10.38 -14.59 5.00
C LYS A 225 -11.04 -14.27 6.34
N LEU A 226 -12.28 -13.80 6.26
CA LEU A 226 -13.12 -13.57 7.42
C LEU A 226 -14.13 -14.72 7.47
N ASP A 227 -14.09 -15.54 8.52
CA ASP A 227 -15.16 -16.50 8.78
C ASP A 227 -16.02 -16.02 9.96
N GLY A 228 -17.30 -16.40 9.96
CA GLY A 228 -18.28 -16.01 11.00
C GLY A 228 -19.34 -15.02 10.50
N GLU A 229 -20.53 -15.05 11.09
CA GLU A 229 -21.51 -13.97 10.90
C GLU A 229 -20.83 -12.68 11.38
N TYR A 230 -20.66 -11.71 10.48
CA TYR A 230 -20.08 -10.38 10.74
C TYR A 230 -18.54 -10.26 10.84
N GLY A 231 -17.76 -11.22 10.32
CA GLY A 231 -16.30 -11.02 10.15
C GLY A 231 -15.51 -10.79 11.44
N HIS A 232 -16.03 -11.31 12.56
CA HIS A 232 -15.42 -11.16 13.88
C HIS A 232 -14.18 -12.03 14.08
N ASP A 233 -14.02 -13.10 13.30
CA ASP A 233 -12.89 -14.00 13.42
C ASP A 233 -12.08 -14.02 12.10
N TRP A 234 -10.84 -13.53 12.21
CA TRP A 234 -9.87 -13.49 11.10
C TRP A 234 -9.12 -14.81 11.09
N HIS A 235 -9.42 -15.69 10.14
CA HIS A 235 -9.02 -17.09 10.24
C HIS A 235 -7.89 -17.51 9.29
N GLU A 236 -7.72 -16.81 8.17
CA GLU A 236 -6.70 -17.17 7.19
C GLU A 236 -6.01 -15.92 6.66
N LEU A 237 -4.74 -15.75 7.00
CA LEU A 237 -3.86 -14.76 6.40
C LEU A 237 -2.95 -15.44 5.37
N LYS A 238 -3.04 -14.99 4.13
CA LYS A 238 -2.10 -15.36 3.06
C LYS A 238 -1.33 -14.11 2.63
N ILE A 239 -0.01 -14.18 2.67
CA ILE A 239 0.88 -13.12 2.19
C ILE A 239 1.61 -13.62 0.94
N GLU A 240 1.57 -12.81 -0.11
CA GLU A 240 2.27 -13.02 -1.37
C GLU A 240 3.18 -11.82 -1.62
N GLU A 241 4.48 -12.07 -1.74
CA GLU A 241 5.47 -11.04 -2.04
C GLU A 241 6.12 -11.38 -3.38
N GLU A 242 5.94 -10.53 -4.37
CA GLU A 242 6.58 -10.63 -5.67
C GLU A 242 7.62 -9.53 -5.79
N LYS A 243 8.89 -9.93 -5.86
CA LYS A 243 10.00 -9.02 -6.16
C LYS A 243 10.37 -9.19 -7.61
N HIS A 244 10.29 -8.10 -8.36
CA HIS A 244 10.71 -8.12 -9.75
C HIS A 244 12.11 -7.54 -9.95
N SER A 245 12.59 -6.61 -9.12
CA SER A 245 13.95 -6.05 -9.28
C SER A 245 14.86 -6.27 -8.09
N ASP A 246 16.04 -6.84 -8.33
CA ASP A 246 17.12 -6.95 -7.32
C ASP A 246 17.77 -5.63 -6.94
N GLN A 247 17.52 -4.58 -7.71
CA GLN A 247 18.04 -3.24 -7.46
C GLN A 247 17.30 -2.52 -6.33
N ILE A 248 16.17 -3.07 -5.87
CA ILE A 248 15.42 -2.57 -4.72
C ILE A 248 15.51 -3.59 -3.58
N ASP A 249 16.00 -3.13 -2.43
CA ASP A 249 15.92 -3.92 -1.21
C ASP A 249 14.68 -3.55 -0.41
N ILE A 250 13.76 -4.51 -0.44
CA ILE A 250 12.45 -4.48 0.22
C ILE A 250 12.58 -4.39 1.74
N ASN A 251 13.71 -4.80 2.32
CA ASN A 251 13.92 -4.72 3.77
C ASN A 251 14.13 -3.28 4.24
N ALA A 252 14.76 -2.42 3.44
CA ALA A 252 14.78 -1.00 3.77
C ALA A 252 13.37 -0.40 3.77
N TRP A 253 12.50 -0.87 2.88
CA TRP A 253 11.09 -0.48 2.85
C TRP A 253 10.34 -0.92 4.11
N ARG A 254 10.56 -2.16 4.53
CA ARG A 254 10.09 -2.68 5.82
C ARG A 254 10.54 -1.78 6.97
N HIS A 255 11.83 -1.47 7.06
CA HIS A 255 12.38 -0.61 8.09
C HIS A 255 11.81 0.81 8.07
N VAL A 256 11.52 1.37 6.88
CA VAL A 256 10.84 2.66 6.80
C VAL A 256 9.48 2.58 7.47
N LEU A 257 8.64 1.60 7.11
CA LEU A 257 7.32 1.45 7.72
C LEU A 257 7.39 1.12 9.22
N GLU A 258 8.35 0.32 9.67
CA GLU A 258 8.53 0.00 11.10
C GLU A 258 8.81 1.25 11.96
N ASN A 259 9.44 2.27 11.39
CA ASN A 259 9.82 3.49 12.11
C ASN A 259 8.77 4.61 12.04
N LEU A 260 7.72 4.46 11.22
CA LEU A 260 6.64 5.45 11.15
C LEU A 260 5.71 5.30 12.37
N SER A 261 5.17 6.43 12.83
CA SER A 261 4.27 6.47 13.97
C SER A 261 3.11 7.44 13.73
N ILE A 262 1.91 7.08 14.18
CA ILE A 262 0.76 7.99 14.19
C ILE A 262 0.83 8.80 15.48
N GLN A 263 0.91 10.13 15.36
CA GLN A 263 1.03 11.05 16.51
C GLN A 263 2.22 10.74 17.46
N GLY A 264 3.29 10.11 16.95
CA GLY A 264 4.45 9.71 17.76
C GLY A 264 4.28 8.40 18.53
N LEU A 265 3.13 7.71 18.38
CA LEU A 265 2.89 6.40 18.97
C LEU A 265 3.23 5.29 17.94
N PRO A 266 4.10 4.33 18.28
CA PRO A 266 4.32 3.13 17.47
C PRO A 266 3.02 2.32 17.32
N LEU A 267 2.86 1.66 16.18
CA LEU A 267 1.69 0.81 15.90
C LEU A 267 1.43 -0.23 17.00
N ASP A 268 2.49 -0.74 17.61
CA ASP A 268 2.45 -1.83 18.59
C ASP A 268 2.09 -1.36 20.02
N ASN A 269 1.97 -0.04 20.27
CA ASN A 269 1.71 0.53 21.62
C ASN A 269 0.25 0.91 21.86
N ALA A 270 -0.67 0.63 20.93
CA ALA A 270 -2.09 1.03 21.02
C ALA A 270 -2.85 0.41 22.21
N GLU A 271 -2.31 -0.63 22.86
CA GLU A 271 -2.93 -1.28 24.02
C GLU A 271 -2.78 -0.51 25.35
N LYS A 272 -1.85 0.45 25.46
CA LYS A 272 -1.51 1.05 26.77
C LYS A 272 -2.36 2.25 27.20
N GLU A 273 -3.24 2.77 26.35
CA GLU A 273 -4.04 3.97 26.66
C GLU A 273 -5.51 3.69 27.01
N VAL A 274 -5.96 2.42 27.09
CA VAL A 274 -7.36 2.09 27.44
C VAL A 274 -7.55 1.77 28.93
N SER A 275 -6.52 1.99 29.75
CA SER A 275 -6.57 1.73 31.19
C SER A 275 -6.09 2.91 32.03
N GLU A 276 -6.73 4.07 31.89
CA GLU A 276 -6.78 5.12 32.92
C GLU A 276 -8.16 5.80 32.95
#